data_AF-W2N7S2-F1
#
_entry.id   AF-W2N7S2-F1
#
_cell.length_a   1.000
_cell.length_b   1.000
_cell.length_c   1.000
_cell.angle_alpha   90.00
_cell.angle_beta   90.00
_cell.angle_gamma   90.00
#
_symmetry.space_group_name_H-M   'P 1'
#
loop_
_entity.id
_entity.type
_entity.pdbx_description
1 polymer ?
#
loop_
_entity_poly.entity_id
_entity_poly.type
_entity_poly.pdbx_seq_one_letter_code
_entity_poly.pdbx_strand_id
1 'polypeptide(L)' 'IFDRWIRLSKSPKQAAQNLLNHGTTTNDLYKVLRKRNMNLETIRPIWRDLGLTEYQLRAARHAASAL' A
#
# COMPACT_ATOMS: atom_id res chain seq x y z
N ILE A 1 -9.52 2.04 -8.10
CA ILE A 1 -9.32 3.43 -7.61
C ILE A 1 -7.84 3.82 -7.65
N PHE A 2 -6.92 3.04 -7.07
CA PHE A 2 -5.48 3.35 -7.13
C PHE A 2 -4.95 3.65 -8.54
N ASP A 3 -5.22 2.81 -9.54
CA ASP A 3 -4.77 3.05 -10.94
C ASP A 3 -5.38 4.29 -11.57
N ARG A 4 -6.54 4.73 -11.09
CA ARG A 4 -7.13 5.99 -11.52
C ARG A 4 -6.27 7.16 -11.07
N TRP A 5 -5.72 7.14 -9.86
CA TRP A 5 -4.83 8.19 -9.39
C TRP A 5 -3.46 8.15 -10.06
N ILE A 6 -2.93 6.95 -10.34
CA ILE A 6 -1.70 6.82 -11.15
C ILE A 6 -1.89 7.46 -12.53
N ARG A 7 -3.02 7.21 -13.20
CA ARG A 7 -3.37 7.87 -14.47
C ARG A 7 -3.54 9.39 -14.36
N LEU A 8 -3.82 9.92 -13.17
CA LEU A 8 -3.86 11.35 -12.86
C LEU A 8 -2.51 11.89 -12.38
N SER A 9 -1.42 11.22 -12.76
CA SER A 9 -0.03 11.58 -12.43
C SER A 9 0.27 11.66 -10.94
N LYS A 10 -0.50 10.97 -10.09
CA LYS A 10 -0.19 10.85 -8.66
C LYS A 10 0.92 9.82 -8.46
N SER A 11 1.82 10.10 -7.52
CA SER A 11 2.84 9.13 -7.14
C SER A 11 2.21 7.91 -6.43
N PRO A 12 2.86 6.73 -6.45
CA PRO A 12 2.40 5.58 -5.67
C PRO A 12 2.14 5.90 -4.19
N LYS A 13 2.96 6.78 -3.59
CA LYS A 13 2.77 7.30 -2.23
C LYS A 13 1.45 8.07 -2.11
N GLN A 14 1.19 9.03 -3.00
CA GLN A 14 -0.05 9.81 -2.97
C GLN A 14 -1.27 8.92 -3.20
N ALA A 15 -1.19 7.97 -4.13
CA ALA A 15 -2.26 7.02 -4.37
C ALA A 15 -2.52 6.11 -3.16
N ALA A 16 -1.47 5.67 -2.46
CA ALA A 16 -1.58 4.90 -1.22
C ALA A 16 -2.17 5.74 -0.07
N GLN A 17 -1.73 6.98 0.11
CA GLN A 17 -2.30 7.91 1.10
C GLN A 17 -3.80 8.13 0.86
N ASN A 18 -4.18 8.35 -0.40
CA ASN A 18 -5.58 8.53 -0.73
C ASN A 18 -6.40 7.29 -0.38
N LEU A 19 -5.89 6.07 -0.64
CA LEU A 19 -6.59 4.85 -0.24
C LEU A 19 -6.84 4.81 1.27
N LEU A 20 -5.84 5.13 2.09
CA LEU A 20 -5.99 5.20 3.55
C LEU A 20 -7.04 6.25 3.96
N ASN A 21 -7.00 7.44 3.35
CA ASN A 21 -7.98 8.51 3.61
C ASN A 21 -9.41 8.10 3.23
N HIS A 22 -9.56 7.17 2.28
CA HIS A 22 -10.85 6.59 1.89
C HIS A 22 -11.24 5.35 2.70
N GLY A 23 -10.56 5.07 3.82
CA GLY A 23 -10.88 3.98 4.73
C GLY A 23 -10.31 2.61 4.34
N THR A 24 -9.39 2.55 3.38
CA THR A 24 -8.71 1.29 3.04
C THR A 24 -7.86 0.84 4.22
N THR A 25 -8.01 -0.42 4.63
CA THR A 25 -7.19 -1.00 5.70
C THR A 25 -5.72 -1.16 5.25
N THR A 26 -4.78 -1.22 6.18
CA THR A 26 -3.37 -1.50 5.87
C THR A 26 -3.20 -2.87 5.18
N ASN A 27 -4.00 -3.87 5.57
CA ASN A 27 -3.99 -5.19 4.92
C ASN A 27 -4.39 -5.10 3.44
N ASP A 28 -5.44 -4.36 3.12
CA ASP A 28 -5.91 -4.22 1.75
C ASP A 28 -5.01 -3.29 0.93
N LEU A 29 -4.42 -2.26 1.56
CA LEU A 29 -3.38 -1.45 0.93
C LEU A 29 -2.20 -2.34 0.48
N TYR A 30 -1.74 -3.26 1.33
CA TYR A 30 -0.67 -4.19 0.97
C TYR A 30 -1.04 -5.03 -0.26
N LYS A 31 -2.24 -5.60 -0.28
CA LYS A 31 -2.74 -6.39 -1.42
C LYS A 31 -2.80 -5.56 -2.71
N VAL A 32 -3.27 -4.30 -2.63
CA VAL A 32 -3.30 -3.36 -3.75
C VAL A 32 -1.89 -3.15 -4.32
N LEU A 33 -0.90 -2.87 -3.48
CA LEU A 33 0.48 -2.65 -3.95
C LEU A 33 1.10 -3.92 -4.54
N ARG A 34 0.85 -5.08 -3.92
CA ARG A 34 1.33 -6.38 -4.44
C ARG A 34 0.71 -6.76 -5.77
N LYS A 35 -0.59 -6.50 -6.00
CA LYS A 35 -1.25 -6.69 -7.29
C LYS A 35 -0.64 -5.86 -8.43
N ARG A 36 0.17 -4.85 -8.10
CA ARG A 36 0.93 -4.01 -9.05
C ARG A 36 2.39 -4.42 -9.17
N ASN A 37 2.71 -5.66 -8.77
CA ASN A 37 4.04 -6.23 -8.79
C ASN A 37 5.09 -5.46 -7.96
N MET A 38 4.67 -4.56 -7.04
CA MET A 38 5.60 -3.86 -6.16
C MET A 38 6.18 -4.84 -5.15
N ASN A 39 7.50 -5.02 -5.16
CA ASN A 39 8.21 -5.86 -4.19
C ASN A 39 8.32 -5.18 -2.81
N LEU A 40 8.83 -5.89 -1.80
CA LEU A 40 8.99 -5.32 -0.45
C LEU A 40 9.93 -4.12 -0.41
N GLU A 41 10.96 -4.10 -1.26
CA GLU A 41 11.89 -2.98 -1.37
C GLU A 41 11.19 -1.71 -1.86
N THR A 42 10.19 -1.86 -2.73
CA THR A 42 9.36 -0.75 -3.23
C THR A 42 8.27 -0.37 -2.22
N ILE A 43 7.67 -1.35 -1.53
CA ILE A 43 6.57 -1.12 -0.59
C ILE A 43 7.05 -0.44 0.70
N ARG A 44 8.19 -0.87 1.27
CA ARG A 44 8.74 -0.34 2.52
C ARG A 44 8.87 1.19 2.55
N PRO A 45 9.51 1.86 1.58
CA PRO A 45 9.64 3.30 1.60
C PRO A 45 8.27 3.99 1.53
N ILE A 46 7.32 3.47 0.73
CA ILE A 46 5.94 3.98 0.69
C ILE A 46 5.29 3.84 2.07
N TRP A 47 5.44 2.69 2.72
CA TRP A 47 4.85 2.41 4.04
C TRP A 47 5.35 3.40 5.10
N ARG A 48 6.67 3.55 5.20
CA ARG A 48 7.32 4.47 6.14
C ARG A 48 6.88 5.92 5.90
N ASP A 49 6.81 6.32 4.64
CA ASP A 49 6.40 7.66 4.22
C ASP A 49 4.94 8.00 4.53
N LEU A 50 4.10 6.99 4.75
CA LEU A 50 2.70 7.12 5.18
C LEU A 50 2.56 7.08 6.72
N GLY A 51 3.68 7.05 7.46
CA GLY A 51 3.68 6.92 8.92
C GLY A 51 3.30 5.52 9.42
N LEU A 52 3.26 4.51 8.54
CA LEU A 52 2.95 3.14 8.91
C LEU A 52 4.21 2.41 9.38
N THR A 53 4.06 1.59 10.42
CA THR A 53 5.17 0.87 11.05
C THR A 53 5.57 -0.41 10.30
N GLU A 54 6.81 -0.85 10.48
CA GLU A 54 7.28 -2.17 10.03
C GLU A 54 6.49 -3.33 10.66
N TYR A 55 5.90 -3.12 11.84
CA TYR A 55 5.01 -4.11 12.46
C TYR A 55 3.71 -4.25 11.65
N GLN A 56 3.07 -3.14 11.29
CA GLN A 56 1.88 -3.15 10.43
C GLN A 56 2.16 -3.73 9.05
N LEU A 57 3.34 -3.48 8.47
CA LEU A 57 3.75 -4.10 7.20
C LEU A 57 3.87 -5.63 7.32
N ARG A 58 4.50 -6.12 8.41
CA ARG A 58 4.62 -7.56 8.68
C ARG A 58 3.26 -8.21 8.87
N ALA A 59 2.36 -7.59 9.63
CA ALA A 59 1.00 -8.08 9.84
C ALA A 59 0.22 -8.15 8.51
N ALA A 60 0.29 -7.10 7.69
CA ALA A 60 -0.38 -7.05 6.38
C ALA A 60 0.15 -8.11 5.40
N ARG A 61 1.46 -8.36 5.41
CA ARG A 61 2.08 -9.44 4.63
C ARG A 61 1.57 -10.80 5.07
N HIS A 62 1.56 -11.07 6.38
CA HIS A 62 1.09 -12.35 6.92
C HIS A 62 -0.38 -12.59 6.57
N ALA A 63 -1.24 -11.58 6.74
CA ALA A 63 -2.66 -11.66 6.39
C ALA A 63 -2.92 -11.91 4.90
N ALA A 64 -2.04 -11.42 4.01
CA ALA A 64 -2.17 -11.64 2.57
C ALA A 64 -1.69 -13.02 2.10
N SER A 65 -0.81 -13.68 2.86
CA SER A 65 -0.31 -15.04 2.56
C SER A 65 -1.21 -16.16 3.08
N ALA A 66 -2.18 -15.84 3.93
CA ALA A 66 -3.14 -16.78 4.49
C ALA A 66 -4.44 -16.93 3.65
N LEU A 67 -4.47 -16.33 2.46
CA LEU A 67 -5.58 -16.33 1.49
C LEU A 67 -5.16 -17.07 0.22
#